data_AF-A0A7J6V050-F1
#
_entry.id   AF-A0A7J6V050-F1
#
_cell.length_a   1.000
_cell.length_b   1.000
_cell.length_c   1.000
_cell.angle_alpha   90.00
_cell.angle_beta   90.00
_cell.angle_gamma   90.00
#
_symmetry.space_group_name_H-M   'P 1'
#
loop_
_entity.id
_entity.type
_entity.pdbx_description
1 polymer ?
#
loop_
_entity_poly.entity_id
_entity_poly.type
_entity_poly.pdbx_seq_one_letter_code
_entity_poly.pdbx_strand_id
1 'polypeptide(L)'
;MSVSAVTVSSMSTVEMEVFSNTQLVFMTVFMLVGGEVFISLFGLQFEKSKYKKFDNKVDVITVNDLRSSAPRTNMLDDRIELGLVTVVNIENERPSSYEKTDDEMIIITSNMSETHLKYKSLRFLSYVVLGYLIVMLAGGSILVIVYLTFVSSANDVLKNKGIQIHTFSVFTVVSTFTNCGFVPTNENMIVFKNNPGLLLILIPQVLLGNTLYPACLRYLPPYTSFLPMGEDEQYNRSCEKRKKLKRHFVENLLFSQLTYLVIFIILICITERKKMKDDPLNFTLLNIVVEVVSAYGNVGFTTGYSCKRQINPNAQCKDMWYGFSGRWSDEGKLILIFIMFFGRLKKFNMGGGKAWKLS
;
A
#
# COMPACT_ATOMS: atom_id res chain seq x y z
N MET A 1 3.58 -7.99 20.97
CA MET A 1 2.72 -7.10 20.14
C MET A 1 3.50 -6.18 19.21
N SER A 2 4.56 -5.48 19.65
CA SER A 2 5.34 -4.59 18.75
C SER A 2 5.87 -5.31 17.51
N VAL A 3 6.46 -6.51 17.67
CA VAL A 3 6.90 -7.35 16.53
C VAL A 3 5.73 -7.73 15.62
N SER A 4 4.54 -7.98 16.17
CA SER A 4 3.36 -8.31 15.39
C SER A 4 2.81 -7.10 14.62
N ALA A 5 2.90 -5.89 15.19
CA ALA A 5 2.54 -4.66 14.50
C ALA A 5 3.49 -4.35 13.34
N VAL A 6 4.80 -4.50 13.54
CA VAL A 6 5.81 -4.30 12.49
C VAL A 6 5.73 -5.37 11.40
N THR A 7 5.40 -6.62 11.76
CA THR A 7 5.22 -7.69 10.76
C THR A 7 3.80 -7.76 10.20
N VAL A 8 2.89 -6.86 10.63
CA VAL A 8 1.50 -6.80 10.16
C VAL A 8 0.80 -8.16 10.35
N SER A 9 1.12 -8.88 11.43
CA SER A 9 0.63 -10.24 11.67
C SER A 9 -0.62 -10.32 12.53
N SER A 10 -1.05 -9.20 13.13
CA SER A 10 -2.31 -9.06 13.88
C SER A 10 -2.46 -9.95 15.14
N MET A 11 -1.38 -10.53 15.65
CA MET A 11 -1.38 -11.40 16.84
C MET A 11 -1.22 -10.58 18.13
N SER A 12 -2.29 -10.47 18.92
CA SER A 12 -2.28 -9.85 20.24
C SER A 12 -2.26 -10.91 21.36
N THR A 13 -1.39 -10.71 22.34
CA THR A 13 -1.33 -11.51 23.58
C THR A 13 -1.90 -10.75 24.78
N VAL A 14 -2.18 -9.46 24.60
CA VAL A 14 -2.79 -8.58 25.60
C VAL A 14 -3.92 -7.83 24.90
N GLU A 15 -4.94 -7.52 25.69
CA GLU A 15 -6.06 -6.68 25.32
C GLU A 15 -5.61 -5.28 24.86
N MET A 16 -6.21 -4.81 23.77
CA MET A 16 -5.86 -3.51 23.19
C MET A 16 -6.39 -2.33 24.01
N GLU A 17 -7.44 -2.54 24.81
CA GLU A 17 -8.04 -1.51 25.67
C GLU A 17 -7.16 -1.14 26.88
N VAL A 18 -6.22 -2.02 27.26
CA VAL A 18 -5.29 -1.77 28.39
C VAL A 18 -4.21 -0.75 28.03
N PHE A 19 -3.99 -0.49 26.74
CA PHE A 19 -2.95 0.43 26.28
C PHE A 19 -3.35 1.89 26.44
N SER A 20 -2.37 2.69 26.89
CA SER A 20 -2.50 4.15 26.91
C SER A 20 -2.56 4.73 25.48
N ASN A 21 -3.18 5.90 25.33
CA ASN A 21 -3.24 6.63 24.05
C ASN A 21 -1.86 6.81 23.41
N THR A 22 -0.82 7.08 24.21
CA THR A 22 0.55 7.22 23.72
C THR A 22 1.11 5.89 23.18
N GLN A 23 0.80 4.77 23.84
CA GLN A 23 1.20 3.44 23.39
C GLN A 23 0.48 3.03 22.10
N LEU A 24 -0.80 3.37 21.96
CA LEU A 24 -1.54 3.20 20.70
C LEU A 24 -0.93 4.00 19.55
N VAL A 25 -0.42 5.20 19.81
CA VAL A 25 0.30 6.00 18.79
C VAL A 25 1.60 5.30 18.38
N PHE A 26 2.41 4.78 19.31
CA PHE A 26 3.61 4.00 18.96
C PHE A 26 3.27 2.76 18.13
N MET A 27 2.22 2.05 18.50
CA MET A 27 1.72 0.90 17.73
C MET A 27 1.28 1.31 16.33
N THR A 28 0.63 2.47 16.18
CA THR A 28 0.26 3.03 14.88
C THR A 28 1.48 3.25 14.00
N VAL A 29 2.56 3.82 14.56
CA VAL A 29 3.82 4.02 13.83
C VAL A 29 4.42 2.68 13.40
N PHE A 30 4.44 1.67 14.27
CA PHE A 30 4.94 0.34 13.93
C PHE A 30 4.15 -0.34 12.82
N MET A 31 2.82 -0.25 12.85
CA MET A 31 1.96 -0.76 11.78
C MET A 31 2.25 -0.05 10.45
N LEU A 32 2.46 1.27 10.48
CA LEU A 32 2.78 2.05 9.29
C LEU A 32 4.13 1.66 8.69
N VAL A 33 5.16 1.51 9.52
CA VAL A 33 6.51 1.08 9.09
C VAL A 33 6.48 -0.33 8.51
N GLY A 34 5.66 -1.22 9.07
CA GLY A 34 5.47 -2.59 8.58
C GLY A 34 4.65 -2.71 7.29
N GLY A 35 3.92 -1.66 6.90
CA GLY A 35 3.02 -1.70 5.76
C GLY A 35 3.75 -1.81 4.41
N GLU A 36 3.23 -2.65 3.50
CA GLU A 36 3.84 -2.88 2.18
C GLU A 36 4.03 -1.58 1.37
N VAL A 37 3.08 -0.64 1.48
CA VAL A 37 3.16 0.66 0.80
C VAL A 37 4.33 1.50 1.32
N PHE A 38 4.54 1.54 2.64
CA PHE A 38 5.65 2.27 3.24
C PHE A 38 6.99 1.61 2.92
N ILE A 39 7.07 0.27 2.98
CA ILE A 39 8.26 -0.48 2.57
C ILE A 39 8.61 -0.19 1.11
N SER A 40 7.61 -0.07 0.22
CA SER A 40 7.84 0.29 -1.18
C SER A 40 8.44 1.70 -1.34
N LEU A 41 8.01 2.66 -0.52
CA LEU A 41 8.58 4.01 -0.48
C LEU A 41 10.03 3.98 0.00
N PHE A 42 10.33 3.20 1.05
CA PHE A 42 11.68 3.06 1.57
C PHE A 42 12.62 2.38 0.57
N GLY A 43 12.16 1.32 -0.10
CA GLY A 43 12.91 0.66 -1.17
C GLY A 43 13.27 1.63 -2.31
N LEU A 44 12.33 2.49 -2.68
CA LEU A 44 12.53 3.51 -3.71
C LEU A 44 13.57 4.57 -3.30
N GLN A 45 13.62 4.97 -2.03
CA GLN A 45 14.64 5.90 -1.53
C GLN A 45 16.04 5.28 -1.55
N PHE A 46 16.15 3.98 -1.22
CA PHE A 46 17.41 3.27 -1.29
C PHE A 46 17.93 3.14 -2.73
N GLU A 47 17.03 2.85 -3.67
CA GLU A 47 17.34 2.81 -5.09
C GLU A 47 17.77 4.19 -5.62
N LYS A 48 17.07 5.26 -5.23
CA LYS A 48 17.47 6.64 -5.54
C LYS A 48 18.88 6.99 -5.03
N SER A 49 19.26 6.51 -3.85
CA SER A 49 20.60 6.73 -3.28
C SER A 49 21.70 6.09 -4.13
N LYS A 50 21.46 4.90 -4.71
CA LYS A 50 22.39 4.24 -5.63
C LYS A 50 22.63 5.07 -6.89
N TYR A 51 21.57 5.62 -7.50
CA TYR A 51 21.70 6.45 -8.70
C TYR A 51 22.34 7.82 -8.40
N LYS A 52 22.05 8.45 -7.25
CA LYS A 52 22.72 9.71 -6.84
C LYS A 52 24.23 9.53 -6.68
N LYS A 53 24.68 8.39 -6.14
CA LYS A 53 26.11 8.08 -5.99
C LYS A 53 26.81 7.89 -7.34
N PHE A 54 26.09 7.39 -8.34
CA PHE A 54 26.60 7.24 -9.71
C PHE A 54 26.72 8.60 -10.41
N ASP A 55 25.68 9.43 -10.36
CA ASP A 55 25.65 10.80 -10.92
C ASP A 55 26.80 11.66 -10.38
N ASN A 56 26.94 11.71 -9.04
CA ASN A 56 28.04 12.43 -8.38
C ASN A 56 29.42 11.89 -8.75
N LYS A 57 29.57 10.59 -9.04
CA LYS A 57 30.86 10.01 -9.43
C LYS A 57 31.22 10.39 -10.87
N VAL A 58 30.23 10.50 -11.75
CA VAL A 58 30.43 10.88 -13.15
C VAL A 58 30.69 12.38 -13.29
N ASP A 59 29.98 13.23 -12.56
CA ASP A 59 30.24 14.69 -12.54
C ASP A 59 31.68 15.01 -12.09
N VAL A 60 32.25 14.23 -11.16
CA VAL A 60 33.65 14.39 -10.74
C VAL A 60 34.63 14.02 -11.86
N ILE A 61 34.28 13.06 -12.72
CA ILE A 61 35.13 12.64 -13.84
C ILE A 61 35.11 13.71 -14.95
N THR A 62 33.94 14.19 -15.35
CA THR A 62 33.81 15.26 -16.37
C THR A 62 34.45 16.57 -15.93
N VAL A 63 34.33 16.96 -14.66
CA VAL A 63 34.97 18.19 -14.13
C VAL A 63 36.50 18.07 -14.09
N ASN A 64 37.04 16.87 -13.87
CA ASN A 64 38.48 16.65 -13.92
C ASN A 64 39.02 16.68 -15.36
N ASP A 65 38.28 16.18 -16.34
CA ASP A 65 38.66 16.28 -17.76
C ASP A 65 38.65 17.73 -18.27
N LEU A 66 37.67 18.55 -17.85
CA LEU A 66 37.68 19.99 -18.13
C LEU A 66 38.80 20.75 -17.41
N ARG A 67 39.31 20.26 -16.28
CA ARG A 67 40.46 20.86 -15.57
C ARG A 67 41.80 20.50 -16.20
N SER A 68 41.87 19.49 -17.06
CA SER A 68 43.09 19.10 -17.76
C SER A 68 43.46 20.03 -18.94
N SER A 69 42.54 20.91 -19.36
CA SER A 69 42.73 21.87 -20.47
C SER A 69 43.07 23.30 -20.02
N ALA A 70 43.30 23.53 -18.72
CA ALA A 70 43.82 24.80 -18.22
C ALA A 70 45.32 24.69 -17.90
N PRO A 71 46.18 25.62 -18.37
CA PRO A 71 47.61 25.55 -18.11
C PRO A 71 47.85 25.82 -16.62
N ARG A 72 48.32 24.82 -15.87
CA ARG A 72 48.77 24.99 -14.48
C ARG A 72 50.25 25.33 -14.47
N THR A 73 50.56 26.57 -14.10
CA THR A 73 51.84 26.94 -13.50
C THR A 73 51.97 26.30 -12.12
N ASN A 74 53.15 25.74 -11.86
CA ASN A 74 53.55 24.95 -10.70
C ASN A 74 53.31 25.62 -9.34
N MET A 75 53.03 24.83 -8.30
CA MET A 75 53.74 24.80 -7.00
C MET A 75 53.12 23.71 -6.08
N LEU A 76 53.99 23.02 -5.35
CA LEU A 76 53.73 21.88 -4.45
C LEU A 76 52.73 22.19 -3.32
N ASP A 77 51.92 21.21 -2.93
CA ASP A 77 51.89 20.74 -1.53
C ASP A 77 51.32 19.31 -1.43
N ASP A 78 51.90 18.54 -0.52
CA ASP A 78 51.62 17.15 -0.19
C ASP A 78 50.20 16.95 0.38
N ARG A 79 49.55 15.83 0.02
CA ARG A 79 48.77 14.99 0.96
C ARG A 79 48.32 13.68 0.31
N ILE A 80 48.85 12.60 0.88
CA ILE A 80 48.48 11.20 0.73
C ILE A 80 47.02 11.01 1.16
N GLU A 81 46.21 10.26 0.39
CA GLU A 81 45.27 9.26 0.93
C GLU A 81 44.99 8.15 -0.11
N LEU A 82 45.10 6.93 0.41
CA LEU A 82 45.17 5.65 -0.27
C LEU A 82 43.74 5.08 -0.39
N GLY A 83 43.26 4.86 -1.61
CA GLY A 83 41.95 4.26 -1.85
C GLY A 83 41.97 3.45 -3.14
N LEU A 84 42.34 2.17 -3.01
CA LEU A 84 42.34 1.14 -4.05
C LEU A 84 41.01 1.16 -4.85
N VAL A 85 41.06 1.70 -6.06
CA VAL A 85 40.06 1.47 -7.10
C VAL A 85 40.77 0.73 -8.21
N THR A 86 40.28 -0.45 -8.55
CA THR A 86 40.69 -1.25 -9.70
C THR A 86 40.57 -0.40 -10.96
N VAL A 87 41.66 0.25 -11.35
CA VAL A 87 41.84 0.81 -12.68
C VAL A 87 42.15 -0.36 -13.58
N VAL A 88 41.29 -0.59 -14.58
CA VAL A 88 41.62 -1.44 -15.72
C VAL A 88 42.90 -0.86 -16.32
N ASN A 89 44.01 -1.58 -16.18
CA ASN A 89 45.28 -1.24 -16.82
C ASN A 89 45.02 -1.19 -18.33
N ILE A 90 45.01 0.02 -18.89
CA ILE A 90 45.28 0.21 -20.31
C ILE A 90 46.76 0.59 -20.37
N GLU A 91 47.56 -0.35 -20.83
CA GLU A 91 48.99 -0.22 -21.02
C GLU A 91 49.31 0.99 -21.92
N ASN A 92 50.31 1.77 -21.50
CA ASN A 92 50.80 2.94 -22.21
C ASN A 92 51.45 2.54 -23.54
N GLU A 93 50.81 2.87 -24.66
CA GLU A 93 51.51 3.21 -25.90
C GLU A 93 50.90 4.51 -26.49
N ARG A 94 51.76 5.44 -26.90
CA ARG A 94 51.41 6.74 -27.51
C ARG A 94 52.20 6.84 -28.82
N PRO A 95 51.72 7.55 -29.86
CA PRO A 95 50.44 7.46 -30.56
C PRO A 95 50.62 7.25 -32.08
N SER A 96 49.70 6.56 -32.75
CA SER A 96 49.50 6.75 -34.19
C SER A 96 48.06 6.42 -34.62
N SER A 97 47.50 7.34 -35.41
CA SER A 97 46.29 7.24 -36.24
C SER A 97 44.94 6.94 -35.55
N TYR A 98 44.15 8.00 -35.49
CA TYR A 98 42.68 8.07 -35.50
C TYR A 98 41.99 6.92 -36.25
N GLU A 99 41.11 6.19 -35.54
CA GLU A 99 39.71 5.87 -35.90
C GLU A 99 39.19 4.78 -34.94
N LYS A 100 38.61 5.21 -33.81
CA LYS A 100 37.69 4.42 -32.96
C LYS A 100 37.34 5.26 -31.73
N THR A 101 36.27 6.06 -31.79
CA THR A 101 35.56 6.59 -30.60
C THR A 101 34.38 7.48 -31.01
N ASP A 102 33.43 6.97 -31.78
CA ASP A 102 32.10 7.60 -31.87
C ASP A 102 31.08 6.73 -31.13
N ASP A 103 31.08 5.42 -31.40
CA ASP A 103 30.15 4.48 -30.77
C ASP A 103 30.28 4.43 -29.24
N GLU A 104 31.50 4.45 -28.70
CA GLU A 104 31.73 4.32 -27.25
C GLU A 104 31.34 5.59 -26.47
N MET A 105 31.57 6.78 -27.04
CA MET A 105 31.16 8.06 -26.46
C MET A 105 29.64 8.26 -26.54
N ILE A 106 29.00 7.79 -27.61
CA ILE A 106 27.54 7.78 -27.77
C ILE A 106 26.89 6.81 -26.77
N ILE A 107 27.48 5.63 -26.53
CA ILE A 107 27.00 4.67 -25.52
C ILE A 107 27.10 5.25 -24.11
N ILE A 108 28.19 5.95 -23.77
CA ILE A 108 28.34 6.59 -22.45
C ILE A 108 27.33 7.74 -22.29
N THR A 109 27.15 8.57 -23.32
CA THR A 109 26.21 9.71 -23.29
C THR A 109 24.75 9.24 -23.21
N SER A 110 24.39 8.19 -23.95
CA SER A 110 23.05 7.59 -23.89
C SER A 110 22.78 6.96 -22.52
N ASN A 111 23.73 6.20 -21.96
CA ASN A 111 23.62 5.65 -20.59
C ASN A 111 23.51 6.76 -19.52
N MET A 112 24.21 7.88 -19.69
CA MET A 112 24.15 9.01 -18.75
C MET A 112 22.81 9.75 -18.83
N SER A 113 22.26 9.94 -20.04
CA SER A 113 20.92 10.51 -20.21
C SER A 113 19.84 9.60 -19.62
N GLU A 114 19.97 8.28 -19.80
CA GLU A 114 19.03 7.28 -19.30
C GLU A 114 19.04 7.19 -17.78
N THR A 115 20.22 7.26 -17.15
CA THR A 115 20.36 7.27 -15.68
C THR A 115 19.79 8.54 -15.05
N HIS A 116 19.98 9.70 -15.65
CA HIS A 116 19.39 10.96 -15.20
C HIS A 116 17.84 10.95 -15.35
N LEU A 117 17.32 10.42 -16.46
CA LEU A 117 15.88 10.20 -16.66
C LEU A 117 15.30 9.23 -15.61
N LYS A 118 15.99 8.13 -15.32
CA LYS A 118 15.62 7.16 -14.26
C LYS A 118 15.63 7.82 -12.87
N TYR A 119 16.64 8.63 -12.56
CA TYR A 119 16.69 9.34 -11.28
C TYR A 119 15.51 10.32 -11.11
N LYS A 120 15.20 11.10 -12.16
CA LYS A 120 14.07 12.06 -12.15
C LYS A 120 12.73 11.34 -12.01
N SER A 121 12.54 10.19 -12.67
CA SER A 121 11.32 9.40 -12.57
C SER A 121 11.17 8.72 -11.21
N LEU A 122 12.25 8.16 -10.62
CA LEU A 122 12.24 7.60 -9.26
C LEU A 122 11.89 8.66 -8.21
N ARG A 123 12.44 9.87 -8.34
CA ARG A 123 12.12 11.00 -7.46
C ARG A 123 10.63 11.37 -7.56
N PHE A 124 10.09 11.43 -8.77
CA PHE A 124 8.67 11.70 -8.99
C PHE A 124 7.77 10.61 -8.38
N LEU A 125 8.07 9.34 -8.67
CA LEU A 125 7.34 8.20 -8.12
C LEU A 125 7.32 8.24 -6.59
N SER A 126 8.42 8.64 -5.96
CA SER A 126 8.48 8.75 -4.49
C SER A 126 7.54 9.81 -3.94
N TYR A 127 7.40 10.96 -4.60
CA TYR A 127 6.45 11.99 -4.17
C TYR A 127 5.00 11.54 -4.37
N VAL A 128 4.70 10.82 -5.45
CA VAL A 128 3.37 10.28 -5.71
C VAL A 128 2.98 9.26 -4.63
N VAL A 129 3.87 8.33 -4.29
CA VAL A 129 3.62 7.33 -3.23
C VAL A 129 3.47 7.99 -1.87
N LEU A 130 4.28 9.01 -1.55
CA LEU A 130 4.16 9.77 -0.32
C LEU A 130 2.82 10.51 -0.25
N GLY A 131 2.41 11.18 -1.33
CA GLY A 131 1.12 11.85 -1.43
C GLY A 131 -0.05 10.88 -1.29
N TYR A 132 0.03 9.70 -1.90
CA TYR A 132 -0.95 8.63 -1.76
C TYR A 132 -1.13 8.21 -0.30
N LEU A 133 -0.02 7.96 0.41
CA LEU A 133 -0.04 7.56 1.81
C LEU A 133 -0.69 8.65 2.68
N ILE A 134 -0.35 9.92 2.48
CA ILE A 134 -0.95 11.04 3.22
C ILE A 134 -2.44 11.15 2.95
N VAL A 135 -2.86 11.12 1.68
CA VAL A 135 -4.28 11.26 1.29
C VAL A 135 -5.11 10.11 1.86
N MET A 136 -4.62 8.87 1.75
CA MET A 136 -5.36 7.70 2.24
C MET A 136 -5.44 7.68 3.77
N LEU A 137 -4.36 8.01 4.48
CA LEU A 137 -4.34 8.02 5.94
C LEU A 137 -5.10 9.20 6.53
N ALA A 138 -4.84 10.42 6.07
CA ALA A 138 -5.52 11.62 6.56
C ALA A 138 -6.99 11.63 6.13
N GLY A 139 -7.28 11.36 4.85
CA GLY A 139 -8.64 11.31 4.33
C GLY A 139 -9.48 10.22 4.99
N GLY A 140 -8.93 9.01 5.15
CA GLY A 140 -9.59 7.93 5.88
C GLY A 140 -9.85 8.28 7.34
N SER A 141 -8.87 8.89 8.03
CA SER A 141 -9.02 9.29 9.44
C SER A 141 -10.09 10.36 9.60
N ILE A 142 -10.11 11.37 8.72
CA ILE A 142 -11.15 12.39 8.69
C ILE A 142 -12.53 11.76 8.48
N LEU A 143 -12.66 10.83 7.53
CA LEU A 143 -13.93 10.17 7.24
C LEU A 143 -14.47 9.38 8.44
N VAL A 144 -13.60 8.67 9.17
CA VAL A 144 -13.97 7.94 10.39
C VAL A 144 -14.33 8.91 11.52
N ILE A 145 -13.58 10.00 11.72
CA ILE A 145 -13.91 11.03 12.71
C ILE A 145 -15.28 11.64 12.42
N VAL A 146 -15.52 12.07 11.18
CA VAL A 146 -16.80 12.65 10.73
C VAL A 146 -17.94 11.69 11.02
N TYR A 147 -17.78 10.41 10.67
CA TYR A 147 -18.78 9.39 10.95
C TYR A 147 -19.08 9.24 12.44
N LEU A 148 -18.05 9.15 13.28
CA LEU A 148 -18.20 9.00 14.73
C LEU A 148 -18.79 10.26 15.38
N THR A 149 -18.54 11.44 14.82
CA THR A 149 -19.23 12.66 15.28
C THR A 149 -20.68 12.75 14.82
N PHE A 150 -21.00 12.21 13.64
CA PHE A 150 -22.36 12.23 13.09
C PHE A 150 -23.27 11.19 13.76
N VAL A 151 -22.73 10.02 14.09
CA VAL A 151 -23.47 8.91 14.71
C VAL A 151 -23.11 8.84 16.20
N SER A 152 -23.87 9.56 17.03
CA SER A 152 -23.67 9.58 18.49
C SER A 152 -23.65 8.19 19.12
N SER A 153 -24.50 7.27 18.64
CA SER A 153 -24.52 5.87 19.09
C SER A 153 -23.15 5.18 18.99
N ALA A 154 -22.39 5.42 17.91
CA ALA A 154 -21.06 4.84 17.73
C ALA A 154 -20.00 5.55 18.60
N ASN A 155 -20.17 6.85 18.82
CA ASN A 155 -19.32 7.62 19.73
C ASN A 155 -19.49 7.19 21.19
N ASP A 156 -20.72 6.95 21.62
CA ASP A 156 -21.04 6.56 22.99
C ASP A 156 -20.44 5.20 23.34
N VAL A 157 -20.39 4.27 22.37
CA VAL A 157 -19.65 3.01 22.49
C VAL A 157 -18.16 3.23 22.80
N LEU A 158 -17.52 4.20 22.16
CA LEU A 158 -16.09 4.52 22.40
C LEU A 158 -15.89 5.24 23.74
N LYS A 159 -16.78 6.16 24.08
CA LYS A 159 -16.76 6.87 25.37
C LYS A 159 -16.92 5.90 26.54
N ASN A 160 -17.81 4.93 26.42
CA ASN A 160 -18.02 3.89 27.43
C ASN A 160 -16.76 3.01 27.63
N LYS A 161 -15.92 2.89 26.60
CA LYS A 161 -14.63 2.18 26.66
C LYS A 161 -13.45 3.09 27.02
N GLY A 162 -13.67 4.39 27.24
CA GLY A 162 -12.61 5.34 27.62
C GLY A 162 -11.61 5.69 26.51
N ILE A 163 -11.92 5.39 25.24
CA ILE A 163 -11.00 5.58 24.11
C ILE A 163 -11.25 6.95 23.47
N GLN A 164 -10.18 7.71 23.23
CA GLN A 164 -10.26 8.97 22.50
C GLN A 164 -10.62 8.74 21.03
N ILE A 165 -11.62 9.48 20.54
CA ILE A 165 -12.13 9.41 19.16
C ILE A 165 -11.04 9.61 18.09
N HIS A 166 -10.13 10.56 18.32
CA HIS A 166 -9.06 10.88 17.38
C HIS A 166 -8.03 9.73 17.28
N THR A 167 -7.59 9.22 18.42
CA THR A 167 -6.66 8.08 18.50
C THR A 167 -7.26 6.85 17.86
N PHE A 168 -8.53 6.55 18.17
CA PHE A 168 -9.24 5.42 17.56
C PHE A 168 -9.30 5.53 16.04
N SER A 169 -9.61 6.72 15.52
CA SER A 169 -9.78 6.93 14.08
C SER A 169 -8.46 6.76 13.33
N VAL A 170 -7.39 7.41 13.78
CA VAL A 170 -6.07 7.30 13.14
C VAL A 170 -5.54 5.88 13.23
N PHE A 171 -5.64 5.25 14.41
CA PHE A 171 -5.17 3.88 14.61
C PHE A 171 -5.89 2.89 13.70
N THR A 172 -7.23 2.95 13.66
CA THR A 172 -8.06 2.04 12.85
C THR A 172 -7.79 2.22 11.36
N VAL A 173 -7.59 3.46 10.91
CA VAL A 173 -7.31 3.77 9.50
C VAL A 173 -5.92 3.31 9.08
N VAL A 174 -4.90 3.53 9.91
CA VAL A 174 -3.55 3.02 9.64
C VAL A 174 -3.56 1.49 9.63
N SER A 175 -4.20 0.86 10.61
CA SER A 175 -4.32 -0.60 10.70
C SER A 175 -5.04 -1.21 9.50
N THR A 176 -6.14 -0.60 9.05
CA THR A 176 -6.86 -1.06 7.85
C THR A 176 -6.05 -0.90 6.58
N PHE A 177 -5.40 0.25 6.43
CA PHE A 177 -4.61 0.58 5.24
C PHE A 177 -3.37 -0.32 5.11
N THR A 178 -2.73 -0.67 6.22
CA THR A 178 -1.57 -1.58 6.23
C THR A 178 -1.96 -3.05 6.24
N ASN A 179 -3.27 -3.36 6.32
CA ASN A 179 -3.82 -4.70 6.48
C ASN A 179 -3.41 -5.41 7.79
N CYS A 180 -3.15 -4.65 8.86
CA CYS A 180 -2.67 -5.18 10.15
C CYS A 180 -3.77 -5.73 11.05
N GLY A 181 -5.04 -5.36 10.87
CA GLY A 181 -6.12 -6.02 11.62
C GLY A 181 -6.33 -5.64 13.07
N PHE A 182 -5.42 -4.87 13.64
CA PHE A 182 -5.58 -4.38 15.00
C PHE A 182 -6.66 -3.31 15.08
N VAL A 183 -7.46 -3.41 16.13
CA VAL A 183 -8.44 -2.39 16.50
C VAL A 183 -8.23 -2.09 17.98
N PRO A 184 -8.37 -0.82 18.44
CA PRO A 184 -8.18 -0.46 19.84
C PRO A 184 -9.21 -1.09 20.80
N THR A 185 -10.23 -1.75 20.27
CA THR A 185 -11.26 -2.46 21.04
C THR A 185 -10.90 -3.95 21.19
N ASN A 186 -11.15 -4.51 22.37
CA ASN A 186 -10.85 -5.91 22.69
C ASN A 186 -11.64 -6.90 21.82
N GLU A 187 -12.84 -6.49 21.44
CA GLU A 187 -13.81 -7.29 20.72
C GLU A 187 -13.71 -7.04 19.20
N ASN A 188 -12.64 -6.40 18.73
CA ASN A 188 -12.48 -5.98 17.34
C ASN A 188 -13.72 -5.16 16.88
N MET A 189 -14.23 -5.39 15.67
CA MET A 189 -15.36 -4.66 15.10
C MET A 189 -16.73 -5.16 15.58
N ILE A 190 -16.79 -6.13 16.51
CA ILE A 190 -18.06 -6.65 17.08
C ILE A 190 -18.87 -5.52 17.72
N VAL A 191 -18.20 -4.59 18.41
CA VAL A 191 -18.84 -3.49 19.13
C VAL A 191 -19.60 -2.54 18.19
N PHE A 192 -19.14 -2.42 16.94
CA PHE A 192 -19.75 -1.56 15.93
C PHE A 192 -20.78 -2.28 15.06
N LYS A 193 -21.12 -3.53 15.36
CA LYS A 193 -22.12 -4.30 14.60
C LYS A 193 -23.52 -3.67 14.61
N ASN A 194 -23.84 -2.82 15.59
CA ASN A 194 -25.10 -2.05 15.58
C ASN A 194 -25.09 -0.89 14.59
N ASN A 195 -23.90 -0.39 14.24
CA ASN A 195 -23.70 0.83 13.47
C ASN A 195 -22.92 0.49 12.18
N PRO A 196 -23.60 -0.01 11.13
CA PRO A 196 -22.95 -0.58 9.94
C PRO A 196 -22.14 0.44 9.13
N GLY A 197 -22.35 1.74 9.33
CA GLY A 197 -21.68 2.78 8.55
C GLY A 197 -20.17 2.81 8.74
N LEU A 198 -19.65 2.48 9.93
CA LEU A 198 -18.20 2.39 10.15
C LEU A 198 -17.60 1.29 9.30
N LEU A 199 -18.22 0.11 9.30
CA LEU A 199 -17.80 -1.04 8.50
C LEU A 199 -17.78 -0.70 7.00
N LEU A 200 -18.81 0.03 6.54
CA LEU A 200 -18.93 0.46 5.14
C LEU A 200 -17.77 1.39 4.73
N ILE A 201 -17.31 2.26 5.62
CA ILE A 201 -16.15 3.14 5.38
C ILE A 201 -14.84 2.35 5.34
N LEU A 202 -14.70 1.32 6.18
CA LEU A 202 -13.47 0.55 6.29
C LEU A 202 -13.26 -0.46 5.14
N ILE A 203 -14.33 -1.00 4.53
CA ILE A 203 -14.25 -1.92 3.37
C ILE A 203 -13.41 -1.34 2.21
N PRO A 204 -13.74 -0.16 1.65
CA PRO A 204 -12.96 0.41 0.56
C PRO A 204 -11.54 0.77 1.02
N GLN A 205 -11.35 1.17 2.27
CA GLN A 205 -10.03 1.48 2.83
C GLN A 205 -9.11 0.25 2.85
N VAL A 206 -9.62 -0.92 3.26
CA VAL A 206 -8.88 -2.19 3.23
C VAL A 206 -8.49 -2.59 1.80
N LEU A 207 -9.39 -2.38 0.83
CA LEU A 207 -9.11 -2.66 -0.57
C LEU A 207 -8.07 -1.69 -1.14
N LEU A 208 -8.15 -0.40 -0.81
CA LEU A 208 -7.19 0.63 -1.22
C LEU A 208 -5.84 0.52 -0.50
N GLY A 209 -5.73 -0.31 0.55
CA GLY A 209 -4.44 -0.68 1.12
C GLY A 209 -3.60 -1.51 0.13
N ASN A 210 -3.12 -2.66 0.58
CA ASN A 210 -2.22 -3.50 -0.22
C ASN A 210 -2.83 -3.98 -1.56
N THR A 211 -4.14 -4.20 -1.62
CA THR A 211 -4.78 -4.85 -2.78
C THR A 211 -4.80 -3.96 -4.01
N LEU A 212 -5.32 -2.73 -3.90
CA LEU A 212 -5.49 -1.83 -5.03
C LEU A 212 -4.35 -0.82 -5.18
N TYR A 213 -3.36 -0.81 -4.28
CA TYR A 213 -2.21 0.10 -4.38
C TYR A 213 -1.53 0.10 -5.77
N PRO A 214 -1.15 -1.05 -6.38
CA PRO A 214 -0.53 -1.06 -7.71
C PRO A 214 -1.46 -0.53 -8.81
N ALA A 215 -2.77 -0.79 -8.69
CA ALA A 215 -3.76 -0.30 -9.64
C ALA A 215 -3.92 1.23 -9.51
N CYS A 216 -4.07 1.75 -8.29
CA CYS A 216 -4.16 3.17 -8.02
C CYS A 216 -2.94 3.94 -8.54
N LEU A 217 -1.73 3.40 -8.36
CA LEU A 217 -0.51 4.01 -8.91
C LEU A 217 -0.48 4.01 -10.44
N ARG A 218 -0.93 2.94 -11.10
CA ARG A 218 -0.93 2.85 -12.57
C ARG A 218 -1.87 3.86 -13.23
N TYR A 219 -2.96 4.21 -12.54
CA TYR A 219 -4.02 5.05 -13.09
C TYR A 219 -4.08 6.45 -12.49
N LEU A 220 -3.17 6.80 -11.58
CA LEU A 220 -3.10 8.15 -11.02
C LEU A 220 -2.90 9.13 -12.17
N PRO A 221 -3.86 10.03 -12.40
CA PRO A 221 -3.84 10.78 -13.62
C PRO A 221 -2.68 11.78 -13.64
N PRO A 222 -2.14 12.12 -14.82
CA PRO A 222 -1.08 13.12 -14.95
C PRO A 222 -1.50 14.53 -14.52
N TYR A 223 -2.70 14.75 -13.96
CA TYR A 223 -3.13 16.07 -13.50
C TYR A 223 -2.44 16.50 -12.20
N THR A 224 -1.78 15.59 -11.47
CA THR A 224 -0.85 15.98 -10.39
C THR A 224 0.53 16.36 -10.93
N SER A 225 0.79 16.20 -12.23
CA SER A 225 1.96 16.75 -12.89
C SER A 225 1.67 18.18 -13.33
N PHE A 226 2.07 19.12 -12.48
CA PHE A 226 2.41 20.49 -12.86
C PHE A 226 3.66 20.45 -13.77
N LEU A 227 3.51 19.86 -14.96
CA LEU A 227 4.50 19.98 -16.04
C LEU A 227 4.01 21.09 -16.97
N PRO A 228 4.71 22.24 -17.03
CA PRO A 228 4.43 23.22 -18.08
C PRO A 228 4.94 22.61 -19.38
N MET A 229 4.02 22.12 -20.20
CA MET A 229 4.28 21.64 -21.55
C MET A 229 3.23 22.33 -22.44
N GLY A 230 3.73 23.05 -23.44
CA GLY A 230 3.06 24.13 -24.17
C GLY A 230 1.60 23.92 -24.50
N GLU A 231 0.80 24.91 -24.08
CA GLU A 231 -0.53 25.25 -24.56
C GLU A 231 -0.40 25.48 -26.08
N ASP A 232 -0.94 24.65 -26.98
CA ASP A 232 -2.23 24.97 -27.61
C ASP A 232 -2.86 23.78 -28.39
N GLU A 233 -2.17 22.64 -28.58
CA GLU A 233 -2.71 21.50 -29.36
C GLU A 233 -3.34 20.36 -28.51
N GLN A 234 -3.37 20.52 -27.18
CA GLN A 234 -3.51 19.39 -26.25
C GLN A 234 -4.94 19.08 -25.76
N TYR A 235 -5.92 19.95 -26.00
CA TYR A 235 -7.26 19.81 -25.41
C TYR A 235 -8.07 18.63 -25.99
N ASN A 236 -8.09 18.47 -27.32
CA ASN A 236 -8.84 17.38 -27.98
C ASN A 236 -8.18 16.00 -27.77
N ARG A 237 -6.84 15.93 -27.80
CA ARG A 237 -6.08 14.67 -27.56
C ARG A 237 -6.19 14.18 -26.12
N SER A 238 -6.32 15.11 -25.16
CA SER A 238 -6.46 14.80 -23.73
C SER A 238 -7.84 14.21 -23.40
N CYS A 239 -8.91 14.68 -24.04
CA CYS A 239 -10.27 14.17 -23.79
C CYS A 239 -10.49 12.75 -24.36
N GLU A 240 -9.95 12.46 -25.55
CA GLU A 240 -10.02 11.13 -26.17
C GLU A 240 -9.13 10.11 -25.43
N LYS A 241 -7.91 10.50 -25.04
CA LYS A 241 -7.06 9.71 -24.12
C LYS A 241 -7.76 9.48 -22.78
N ARG A 242 -8.47 10.46 -22.21
CA ARG A 242 -9.24 10.31 -20.97
C ARG A 242 -10.37 9.30 -21.11
N LYS A 243 -11.13 9.32 -22.22
CA LYS A 243 -12.19 8.34 -22.48
C LYS A 243 -11.61 6.93 -22.69
N LYS A 244 -10.52 6.80 -23.44
CA LYS A 244 -9.82 5.53 -23.67
C LYS A 244 -9.20 4.98 -22.38
N LEU A 245 -8.60 5.83 -21.55
CA LEU A 245 -8.04 5.48 -20.24
C LEU A 245 -9.13 5.10 -19.22
N LYS A 246 -10.25 5.84 -19.17
CA LYS A 246 -11.40 5.50 -18.32
C LYS A 246 -12.06 4.19 -18.75
N ARG A 247 -12.18 3.95 -20.06
CA ARG A 247 -12.68 2.67 -20.59
C ARG A 247 -11.74 1.52 -20.24
N HIS A 248 -10.43 1.71 -20.41
CA HIS A 248 -9.44 0.72 -19.98
C HIS A 248 -9.40 0.52 -18.46
N PHE A 249 -9.70 1.57 -17.67
CA PHE A 249 -9.84 1.50 -16.22
C PHE A 249 -11.03 0.61 -15.84
N VAL A 250 -12.20 0.86 -16.44
CA VAL A 250 -13.39 0.04 -16.19
C VAL A 250 -13.13 -1.40 -16.64
N GLU A 251 -12.56 -1.61 -17.83
CA GLU A 251 -12.27 -2.96 -18.33
C GLU A 251 -11.22 -3.70 -17.47
N ASN A 252 -10.09 -3.09 -17.10
CA ASN A 252 -9.05 -3.76 -16.31
C ASN A 252 -9.38 -3.88 -14.81
N LEU A 253 -10.10 -2.90 -14.23
CA LEU A 253 -10.57 -2.96 -12.84
C LEU A 253 -11.70 -3.99 -12.69
N LEU A 254 -12.61 -4.07 -13.68
CA LEU A 254 -13.67 -5.08 -13.73
C LEU A 254 -13.19 -6.48 -14.13
N PHE A 255 -11.98 -6.70 -14.67
CA PHE A 255 -11.60 -8.04 -15.17
C PHE A 255 -10.59 -8.84 -14.34
N SER A 256 -10.05 -8.33 -13.23
CA SER A 256 -9.10 -9.12 -12.44
C SER A 256 -9.53 -9.31 -10.99
N GLN A 257 -9.11 -8.46 -10.05
CA GLN A 257 -9.16 -8.83 -8.62
C GLN A 257 -10.52 -8.62 -7.95
N LEU A 258 -11.21 -7.51 -8.25
CA LEU A 258 -12.50 -7.20 -7.62
C LEU A 258 -13.61 -8.16 -8.08
N THR A 259 -13.56 -8.60 -9.34
CA THR A 259 -14.56 -9.52 -9.89
C THR A 259 -14.43 -10.91 -9.29
N TYR A 260 -13.22 -11.43 -9.07
CA TYR A 260 -13.05 -12.66 -8.30
C TYR A 260 -13.60 -12.51 -6.87
N LEU A 261 -13.38 -11.36 -6.22
CA LEU A 261 -13.92 -11.08 -4.89
C LEU A 261 -15.46 -11.11 -4.89
N VAL A 262 -16.11 -10.46 -5.86
CA VAL A 262 -17.56 -10.48 -6.01
C VAL A 262 -18.09 -11.90 -6.26
N ILE A 263 -17.43 -12.69 -7.10
CA ILE A 263 -17.78 -14.10 -7.33
C ILE A 263 -17.71 -14.91 -6.03
N PHE A 264 -16.65 -14.72 -5.22
CA PHE A 264 -16.53 -15.39 -3.93
C PHE A 264 -17.61 -14.97 -2.93
N ILE A 265 -17.99 -13.69 -2.89
CA ILE A 265 -19.11 -13.21 -2.06
C ILE A 265 -20.39 -13.92 -2.47
N ILE A 266 -20.68 -14.00 -3.78
CA ILE A 266 -21.88 -14.68 -4.29
C ILE A 266 -21.85 -16.16 -3.91
N LEU A 267 -20.70 -16.83 -4.05
CA LEU A 267 -20.55 -18.24 -3.69
C LEU A 267 -20.85 -18.50 -2.22
N ILE A 268 -20.27 -17.69 -1.31
CA ILE A 268 -20.55 -17.77 0.13
C ILE A 268 -22.02 -17.47 0.40
N CYS A 269 -22.62 -16.53 -0.33
CA CYS A 269 -24.04 -16.24 -0.18
C CYS A 269 -24.95 -17.41 -0.55
N ILE A 270 -24.54 -18.22 -1.54
CA ILE A 270 -25.26 -19.43 -1.93
C ILE A 270 -25.09 -20.52 -0.86
N THR A 271 -23.88 -20.76 -0.39
CA THR A 271 -23.57 -21.79 0.62
C THR A 271 -24.25 -21.50 1.96
N GLU A 272 -24.20 -20.25 2.44
CA GLU A 272 -24.77 -19.84 3.73
C GLU A 272 -26.25 -19.41 3.64
N ARG A 273 -26.91 -19.63 2.49
CA ARG A 273 -28.31 -19.21 2.24
C ARG A 273 -29.27 -19.65 3.36
N LYS A 274 -29.11 -20.88 3.87
CA LYS A 274 -29.98 -21.41 4.94
C LYS A 274 -29.82 -20.60 6.22
N LYS A 275 -28.58 -20.31 6.63
CA LYS A 275 -28.26 -19.51 7.82
C LYS A 275 -28.71 -18.05 7.69
N MET A 276 -28.68 -17.49 6.48
CA MET A 276 -29.25 -16.16 6.22
C MET A 276 -30.77 -16.12 6.40
N LYS A 277 -31.46 -17.20 6.03
CA LYS A 277 -32.90 -17.31 6.21
C LYS A 277 -33.26 -17.49 7.68
N ASP A 278 -32.48 -18.28 8.41
CA ASP A 278 -32.74 -18.62 9.80
C ASP A 278 -32.37 -17.47 10.77
N ASP A 279 -31.24 -16.78 10.54
CA ASP A 279 -30.70 -15.71 11.41
C ASP A 279 -30.30 -14.43 10.61
N PRO A 280 -31.26 -13.71 10.00
CA PRO A 280 -30.97 -12.61 9.07
C PRO A 280 -30.28 -11.39 9.72
N LEU A 281 -30.44 -11.18 11.03
CA LEU A 281 -29.83 -10.06 11.76
C LEU A 281 -28.32 -10.26 11.99
N ASN A 282 -27.86 -11.51 12.08
CA ASN A 282 -26.45 -11.84 12.23
C ASN A 282 -25.81 -12.12 10.87
N PHE A 283 -26.49 -12.89 10.02
CA PHE A 283 -26.06 -13.24 8.67
C PHE A 283 -26.54 -12.21 7.64
N THR A 284 -26.15 -10.95 7.85
CA THR A 284 -26.39 -9.89 6.86
C THR A 284 -25.34 -9.96 5.75
N LEU A 285 -25.72 -9.53 4.54
CA LEU A 285 -24.80 -9.41 3.41
C LEU A 285 -23.58 -8.56 3.77
N LEU A 286 -23.76 -7.45 4.50
CA LEU A 286 -22.67 -6.57 4.90
C LEU A 286 -21.65 -7.30 5.81
N ASN A 287 -22.11 -8.05 6.81
CA ASN A 287 -21.20 -8.79 7.70
C ASN A 287 -20.41 -9.84 6.93
N ILE A 288 -21.05 -10.50 5.96
CA ILE A 288 -20.38 -11.46 5.07
C ILE A 288 -19.35 -10.74 4.18
N VAL A 289 -19.70 -9.61 3.58
CA VAL A 289 -18.78 -8.81 2.76
C VAL A 289 -17.58 -8.36 3.58
N VAL A 290 -17.78 -7.89 4.81
CA VAL A 290 -16.68 -7.51 5.72
C VAL A 290 -15.76 -8.69 5.98
N GLU A 291 -16.32 -9.86 6.34
CA GLU A 291 -15.53 -11.07 6.63
C GLU A 291 -14.75 -11.54 5.39
N VAL A 292 -15.36 -11.50 4.21
CA VAL A 292 -14.72 -11.90 2.94
C VAL A 292 -13.64 -10.92 2.50
N VAL A 293 -13.90 -9.61 2.56
CA VAL A 293 -12.91 -8.58 2.21
C VAL A 293 -11.75 -8.61 3.20
N SER A 294 -12.05 -8.82 4.49
CA SER A 294 -11.05 -9.01 5.54
C SER A 294 -10.20 -10.25 5.30
N ALA A 295 -10.80 -11.39 4.93
CA ALA A 295 -10.09 -12.61 4.58
C ALA A 295 -9.21 -12.43 3.34
N TYR A 296 -9.74 -11.81 2.28
CA TYR A 296 -9.00 -11.54 1.05
C TYR A 296 -7.84 -10.55 1.27
N GLY A 297 -8.06 -9.53 2.09
CA GLY A 297 -7.04 -8.57 2.52
C GLY A 297 -6.06 -9.11 3.56
N ASN A 298 -6.34 -10.27 4.15
CA ASN A 298 -5.65 -10.82 5.33
C ASN A 298 -5.61 -9.85 6.53
N VAL A 299 -6.67 -9.05 6.70
CA VAL A 299 -6.77 -8.07 7.78
C VAL A 299 -7.20 -8.74 9.08
N GLY A 300 -8.12 -9.72 9.05
CA GLY A 300 -8.58 -10.37 10.29
C GLY A 300 -9.60 -9.55 11.09
N PHE A 301 -10.24 -8.56 10.46
CA PHE A 301 -11.47 -7.97 10.97
C PHE A 301 -12.61 -8.97 10.97
N THR A 302 -13.41 -8.90 12.03
CA THR A 302 -14.61 -9.70 12.17
C THR A 302 -15.69 -8.97 12.96
N THR A 303 -16.94 -9.18 12.56
CA THR A 303 -18.12 -8.63 13.24
C THR A 303 -18.66 -9.57 14.33
N GLY A 304 -18.07 -10.77 14.48
CA GLY A 304 -18.47 -11.79 15.45
C GLY A 304 -19.94 -12.22 15.37
N TYR A 305 -20.38 -12.99 16.35
CA TYR A 305 -21.74 -13.52 16.43
C TYR A 305 -22.37 -13.21 17.79
N SER A 306 -23.59 -12.64 17.79
CA SER A 306 -24.32 -12.35 19.03
C SER A 306 -25.69 -13.03 19.03
N CYS A 307 -25.92 -13.85 20.05
CA CYS A 307 -27.16 -14.57 20.30
C CYS A 307 -28.31 -13.63 20.65
N LYS A 308 -28.03 -12.47 21.26
CA LYS A 308 -29.03 -11.45 21.60
C LYS A 308 -29.79 -10.90 20.39
N ARG A 309 -29.26 -11.11 19.17
CA ARG A 309 -29.87 -10.66 17.91
C ARG A 309 -30.53 -11.77 17.10
N GLN A 310 -30.69 -12.97 17.66
CA GLN A 310 -31.48 -13.99 16.98
C GLN A 310 -32.96 -13.63 17.01
N ILE A 311 -33.66 -13.83 15.88
CA ILE A 311 -35.12 -13.67 15.84
C ILE A 311 -35.79 -14.84 16.57
N ASN A 312 -35.22 -16.05 16.44
CA ASN A 312 -35.66 -17.25 17.13
C ASN A 312 -34.63 -17.62 18.21
N PRO A 313 -34.83 -17.19 19.47
CA PRO A 313 -33.86 -17.38 20.53
C PRO A 313 -33.76 -18.86 20.91
N ASN A 314 -32.60 -19.47 20.64
CA ASN A 314 -32.29 -20.80 21.16
C ASN A 314 -31.73 -20.68 22.58
N ALA A 315 -32.32 -21.39 23.54
CA ALA A 315 -31.89 -21.39 24.95
C ALA A 315 -30.44 -21.86 25.17
N GLN A 316 -29.84 -22.53 24.18
CA GLN A 316 -28.44 -22.97 24.20
C GLN A 316 -27.48 -22.03 23.47
N CYS A 317 -27.92 -20.87 22.99
CA CYS A 317 -27.07 -19.92 22.30
C CYS A 317 -26.22 -19.12 23.31
N LYS A 318 -24.89 -19.23 23.20
CA LYS A 318 -23.95 -18.41 23.95
C LYS A 318 -23.34 -17.37 23.03
N ASP A 319 -23.30 -16.11 23.47
CA ASP A 319 -22.51 -15.07 22.81
C ASP A 319 -21.06 -15.54 22.76
N MET A 320 -20.44 -15.45 21.59
CA MET A 320 -19.11 -15.98 21.36
C MET A 320 -18.22 -14.93 20.72
N TRP A 321 -17.02 -14.80 21.28
CA TRP A 321 -16.01 -13.82 20.90
C TRP A 321 -15.13 -14.29 19.74
N TYR A 322 -15.40 -15.47 19.16
CA TYR A 322 -14.71 -15.94 17.97
C TYR A 322 -15.23 -15.25 16.70
N GLY A 323 -14.44 -15.29 15.62
CA GLY A 323 -14.79 -14.64 14.35
C GLY A 323 -16.13 -15.11 13.78
N PHE A 324 -16.86 -14.23 13.11
CA PHE A 324 -18.17 -14.50 12.53
C PHE A 324 -18.17 -15.77 11.65
N SER A 325 -17.09 -15.99 10.90
CA SER A 325 -16.84 -17.20 10.11
C SER A 325 -16.83 -18.52 10.91
N GLY A 326 -16.63 -18.49 12.23
CA GLY A 326 -16.69 -19.69 13.09
C GLY A 326 -18.07 -20.34 13.12
N ARG A 327 -19.14 -19.55 12.92
CA ARG A 327 -20.53 -20.02 12.85
C ARG A 327 -20.97 -20.53 11.48
N TRP A 328 -20.13 -20.36 10.46
CA TRP A 328 -20.47 -20.75 9.09
C TRP A 328 -20.44 -22.27 8.93
N SER A 329 -21.07 -22.75 7.85
CA SER A 329 -20.97 -24.13 7.38
C SER A 329 -19.53 -24.51 7.07
N ASP A 330 -19.22 -25.80 7.14
CA ASP A 330 -17.88 -26.31 6.81
C ASP A 330 -17.53 -26.01 5.34
N GLU A 331 -18.51 -26.07 4.43
CA GLU A 331 -18.36 -25.65 3.03
C GLU A 331 -17.98 -24.16 2.92
N GLY A 332 -18.64 -23.28 3.69
CA GLY A 332 -18.37 -21.84 3.69
C GLY A 332 -16.98 -21.52 4.24
N LYS A 333 -16.53 -22.25 5.26
CA LYS A 333 -15.19 -22.13 5.82
C LYS A 333 -14.11 -22.55 4.83
N LEU A 334 -14.31 -23.63 4.07
CA LEU A 334 -13.38 -24.05 3.02
C LEU A 334 -13.22 -22.98 1.93
N ILE A 335 -14.33 -22.39 1.49
CA ILE A 335 -14.30 -21.27 0.54
C ILE A 335 -13.52 -20.08 1.13
N LEU A 336 -13.73 -19.76 2.42
CA LEU A 336 -13.02 -18.66 3.09
C LEU A 336 -11.50 -18.91 3.16
N ILE A 337 -11.07 -20.13 3.45
CA ILE A 337 -9.65 -20.52 3.43
C ILE A 337 -9.05 -20.32 2.03
N PHE A 338 -9.78 -20.71 0.98
CA PHE A 338 -9.35 -20.50 -0.40
C PHE A 338 -9.20 -19.00 -0.72
N ILE A 339 -10.12 -18.16 -0.25
CA ILE A 339 -10.05 -16.70 -0.42
C ILE A 339 -8.82 -16.12 0.28
N MET A 340 -8.51 -16.54 1.50
CA MET A 340 -7.31 -16.11 2.23
C MET A 340 -6.03 -16.48 1.46
N PHE A 341 -5.97 -17.72 0.97
CA PHE A 341 -4.84 -18.20 0.17
C PHE A 341 -4.69 -17.41 -1.14
N PHE A 342 -5.78 -17.21 -1.87
CA PHE A 342 -5.80 -16.43 -3.10
C PHE A 342 -5.41 -14.96 -2.86
N GLY A 343 -5.85 -14.38 -1.73
CA GLY A 343 -5.45 -13.05 -1.28
C GLY A 343 -3.94 -12.89 -1.09
N ARG A 344 -3.23 -13.95 -0.65
CA ARG A 344 -1.76 -13.97 -0.59
C ARG A 344 -1.12 -14.23 -1.96
N LEU A 345 -1.70 -15.11 -2.77
CA LEU A 345 -1.16 -15.47 -4.08
C LEU A 345 -1.32 -14.39 -5.16
N LYS A 346 -2.14 -13.36 -4.92
CA LYS A 346 -2.31 -12.23 -5.86
C LYS A 346 -0.97 -11.58 -6.27
N LYS A 347 0.02 -11.60 -5.37
CA LYS A 347 1.37 -11.07 -5.61
C LYS A 347 2.15 -11.86 -6.68
N PHE A 348 1.82 -13.13 -6.87
CA PHE A 348 2.46 -14.02 -7.85
C PHE A 348 1.67 -14.16 -9.15
N ASN A 349 0.34 -14.07 -9.10
CA ASN A 349 -0.52 -14.30 -10.26
C ASN A 349 -0.45 -13.15 -11.29
N MET A 350 -0.12 -11.93 -10.85
CA MET A 350 -0.16 -10.73 -11.71
C MET A 350 1.24 -10.37 -12.23
N GLY A 351 1.82 -11.19 -13.12
CA GLY A 351 3.05 -10.85 -13.84
C GLY A 351 4.24 -10.44 -12.95
N GLY A 352 4.27 -10.88 -11.69
CA GLY A 352 5.13 -10.43 -10.59
C GLY A 352 6.63 -10.75 -10.72
N GLY A 353 7.09 -11.03 -11.94
CA GLY A 353 8.50 -11.18 -12.29
C GLY A 353 8.93 -10.37 -13.52
N LYS A 354 8.02 -9.60 -14.15
CA LYS A 354 8.31 -8.79 -15.35
C LYS A 354 8.10 -7.29 -15.17
N ALA A 355 8.08 -6.80 -13.93
CA ALA A 355 7.72 -5.40 -13.65
C ALA A 355 8.79 -4.36 -14.07
N TRP A 356 10.01 -4.75 -14.48
CA TRP A 356 11.07 -3.77 -14.77
C TRP A 356 12.03 -4.19 -15.89
N LYS A 357 11.54 -4.85 -16.95
CA LYS A 357 12.27 -4.80 -18.23
C LYS A 357 11.78 -3.59 -19.00
N LEU A 358 12.37 -2.43 -18.68
CA LEU A 358 12.45 -1.32 -19.63
C LEU A 358 13.41 -1.80 -20.73
N SER A 359 12.83 -2.15 -21.87
CA SER A 359 13.57 -2.35 -23.11
C SER A 359 13.98 -1.01 -23.69
#